data_AF-A0A928XSW0-F1
#
_entry.id   AF-A0A928XSW0-F1
#
_cell.length_a   1.000
_cell.length_b   1.000
_cell.length_c   1.000
_cell.angle_alpha   90.00
_cell.angle_beta   90.00
_cell.angle_gamma   90.00
#
_symmetry.space_group_name_H-M   'P 1'
#
loop_
_entity.id
_entity.type
_entity.pdbx_description
1 polymer ?
#
loop_
_entity_poly.entity_id
_entity_poly.type
_entity_poly.pdbx_seq_one_letter_code
_entity_poly.pdbx_strand_id
1 'polypeptide(L)'
;MTRALAFPARATAALMLALGVLGAGCSEDEPSAEEKFWKRYGEIYCSKVVSCCQAEGRAHDVGACEQATSVLGVLFGKGEFSQARADLCLSELQAWDCSEGDGPDSCDRVFQGKVGPGGACDTSMDCARPAEGDVTCYYTFAEGSENGAGVCKTTPKPAAGQPCGSSYSTATEYFTCEDDPSLYCDWQTEVCKTRLPIGSPCELDECAVAATCSFDDAGGKSCVASTPIGGDCSNVSCVEDAYCDQTSQKCVKLKGAGEPCSSFFECDGFCDSDTGKCEGSSSFGVSCVTRG
;
A
#
# COMPACT_ATOMS: atom_id res chain seq x y z
N MET A 1 -15.18 1.34 -57.33
CA MET A 1 -16.36 0.50 -57.64
C MET A 1 -17.29 0.56 -56.46
N THR A 2 -18.30 1.41 -56.59
CA THR A 2 -19.12 1.96 -55.52
C THR A 2 -20.45 1.22 -55.52
N ARG A 3 -20.81 0.54 -54.44
CA ARG A 3 -22.15 -0.04 -54.28
C ARG A 3 -22.84 0.62 -53.08
N ALA A 4 -23.67 1.59 -53.41
CA ALA A 4 -24.66 2.18 -52.52
C ALA A 4 -25.81 1.16 -52.34
N LEU A 5 -26.16 0.85 -51.09
CA LEU A 5 -27.34 0.09 -50.74
C LEU A 5 -28.35 1.06 -50.11
N ALA A 6 -29.46 1.26 -50.83
CA ALA A 6 -30.60 2.04 -50.39
C ALA A 6 -31.47 1.18 -49.44
N PHE A 7 -31.74 1.70 -48.25
CA PHE A 7 -32.70 1.10 -47.32
C PHE A 7 -34.09 1.76 -47.49
N PRO A 8 -35.18 0.98 -47.52
CA PRO A 8 -36.52 1.52 -47.63
C PRO A 8 -37.00 2.09 -46.30
N ALA A 9 -37.50 3.33 -46.34
CA ALA A 9 -38.22 3.98 -45.27
C ALA A 9 -39.51 3.21 -44.96
N ARG A 10 -39.56 2.57 -43.78
CA ARG A 10 -40.80 2.07 -43.19
C ARG A 10 -41.32 3.12 -42.20
N ALA A 11 -42.41 3.76 -42.58
CA ALA A 11 -43.21 4.60 -41.70
C ALA A 11 -43.89 3.70 -40.65
N THR A 12 -43.36 3.71 -39.43
CA THR A 12 -43.99 3.03 -38.29
C THR A 12 -45.02 3.98 -37.70
N ALA A 13 -46.29 3.64 -37.90
CA ALA A 13 -47.43 4.34 -37.34
C ALA A 13 -47.33 4.39 -35.81
N ALA A 14 -47.43 5.60 -35.28
CA ALA A 14 -47.57 5.89 -33.87
C ALA A 14 -48.88 5.32 -33.33
N LEU A 15 -48.81 4.19 -32.63
CA LEU A 15 -49.88 3.71 -31.77
C LEU A 15 -49.57 4.18 -30.34
N MET A 16 -50.08 5.36 -29.99
CA MET A 16 -50.07 5.85 -28.61
C MET A 16 -51.04 5.00 -27.78
N LEU A 17 -50.53 3.89 -27.24
CA LEU A 17 -51.13 3.17 -26.13
C LEU A 17 -50.92 4.00 -24.87
N ALA A 18 -51.92 4.83 -24.55
CA ALA A 18 -52.09 5.43 -23.24
C ALA A 18 -52.45 4.34 -22.23
N LEU A 19 -51.46 3.54 -21.81
CA LEU A 19 -51.54 2.84 -20.54
C LEU A 19 -51.30 3.88 -19.45
N GLY A 20 -52.35 4.18 -18.69
CA GLY A 20 -52.22 4.80 -17.38
C GLY A 20 -51.42 3.87 -16.47
N VAL A 21 -50.11 4.05 -16.47
CA VAL A 21 -49.25 3.59 -15.38
C VAL A 21 -49.66 4.42 -14.17
N LEU A 22 -50.54 3.85 -13.35
CA LEU A 22 -50.68 4.26 -11.95
C LEU A 22 -49.25 4.30 -11.42
N GLY A 23 -48.77 5.51 -11.13
CA GLY A 23 -47.43 5.75 -10.61
C GLY A 23 -47.26 5.01 -9.30
N ALA A 24 -46.81 3.76 -9.37
CA ALA A 24 -45.99 3.19 -8.34
C ALA A 24 -44.78 4.11 -8.30
N GLY A 25 -44.79 5.05 -7.35
CA GLY A 25 -43.65 5.92 -7.10
C GLY A 25 -42.44 5.02 -6.97
N CYS A 26 -41.54 5.09 -7.95
CA CYS A 26 -40.20 4.60 -7.80
C CYS A 26 -39.61 5.44 -6.66
N SER A 27 -39.78 4.97 -5.43
CA SER A 27 -38.94 5.40 -4.33
C SER A 27 -37.54 5.10 -4.83
N GLU A 28 -36.83 6.15 -5.24
CA GLU A 28 -35.40 6.04 -5.49
C GLU A 28 -34.82 5.58 -4.16
N ASP A 29 -34.46 4.31 -4.08
CA ASP A 29 -33.87 3.74 -2.88
C ASP A 29 -32.65 4.60 -2.55
N GLU A 30 -32.71 5.30 -1.42
CA GLU A 30 -31.58 6.13 -1.01
C GLU A 30 -30.35 5.25 -0.87
N PRO A 31 -29.20 5.65 -1.45
CA PRO A 31 -28.00 4.83 -1.35
C PRO A 31 -27.63 4.64 0.12
N SER A 32 -27.19 3.42 0.43
CA SER A 32 -26.70 3.03 1.74
C SER A 32 -25.50 3.90 2.16
N ALA A 33 -25.20 3.92 3.46
CA ALA A 33 -24.06 4.66 3.99
C ALA A 33 -22.73 4.18 3.35
N GLU A 34 -22.63 2.87 3.09
CA GLU A 34 -21.50 2.24 2.42
C GLU A 34 -21.36 2.70 0.96
N GLU A 35 -22.44 2.70 0.17
CA GLU A 35 -22.41 3.19 -1.22
C GLU A 35 -22.03 4.67 -1.28
N LYS A 36 -22.54 5.47 -0.34
CA LYS A 36 -22.16 6.89 -0.19
C LYS A 36 -20.67 7.03 0.15
N PHE A 37 -20.13 6.18 1.03
CA PHE A 37 -18.71 6.17 1.38
C PHE A 37 -17.83 5.85 0.16
N TRP A 38 -18.07 4.74 -0.54
CA TRP A 38 -17.22 4.33 -1.66
C TRP A 38 -17.25 5.33 -2.82
N LYS A 39 -18.42 5.92 -3.10
CA LYS A 39 -18.53 7.02 -4.06
C LYS A 39 -17.65 8.20 -3.63
N ARG A 40 -17.75 8.61 -2.37
CA ARG A 40 -16.99 9.75 -1.86
C ARG A 40 -15.48 9.47 -1.78
N TYR A 41 -15.11 8.25 -1.42
CA TYR A 41 -13.74 7.76 -1.42
C TYR A 41 -13.14 7.85 -2.83
N GLY A 42 -13.83 7.30 -3.83
CA GLY A 42 -13.38 7.36 -5.23
C GLY A 42 -13.19 8.79 -5.73
N GLU A 43 -14.14 9.69 -5.46
CA GLU A 43 -14.04 11.11 -5.80
C GLU A 43 -12.79 11.79 -5.20
N ILE A 44 -12.54 11.60 -3.90
CA ILE A 44 -11.39 12.21 -3.20
C ILE A 44 -10.09 11.57 -3.67
N TYR A 45 -10.01 10.24 -3.65
CA TYR A 45 -8.82 9.47 -4.04
C TYR A 45 -8.41 9.84 -5.47
N CYS A 46 -9.32 9.73 -6.44
CA CYS A 46 -9.00 10.02 -7.83
C CYS A 46 -8.64 11.49 -8.06
N SER A 47 -9.26 12.43 -7.36
CA SER A 47 -8.85 13.84 -7.42
C SER A 47 -7.44 14.07 -6.88
N LYS A 48 -7.02 13.35 -5.83
CA LYS A 48 -5.68 13.44 -5.25
C LYS A 48 -4.64 12.84 -6.17
N VAL A 49 -4.90 11.64 -6.65
CA VAL A 49 -4.06 10.93 -7.60
C VAL A 49 -3.81 11.76 -8.87
N VAL A 50 -4.82 12.45 -9.41
CA VAL A 50 -4.64 13.37 -10.55
C VAL A 50 -3.54 14.39 -10.26
N SER A 51 -3.59 15.02 -9.09
CA SER A 51 -2.61 16.03 -8.71
C SER A 51 -1.20 15.43 -8.57
N CYS A 52 -1.09 14.20 -8.08
CA CYS A 52 0.16 13.45 -8.00
C CYS A 52 0.73 13.15 -9.38
N CYS A 53 -0.07 12.53 -10.26
CA CYS A 53 0.35 12.20 -11.61
C CYS A 53 0.75 13.47 -12.39
N GLN A 54 0.01 14.56 -12.24
CA GLN A 54 0.32 15.83 -12.91
C GLN A 54 1.64 16.46 -12.41
N ALA A 55 1.93 16.38 -11.11
CA ALA A 55 3.20 16.86 -10.55
C ALA A 55 4.40 16.09 -11.12
N GLU A 56 4.22 14.82 -11.46
CA GLU A 56 5.21 13.97 -12.12
C GLU A 56 5.20 14.06 -13.66
N GLY A 57 4.35 14.91 -14.25
CA GLY A 57 4.21 15.02 -15.71
C GLY A 57 3.58 13.79 -16.37
N ARG A 58 2.84 12.98 -15.61
CA ARG A 58 2.14 11.78 -16.08
C ARG A 58 0.68 12.09 -16.40
N ALA A 59 0.16 11.41 -17.42
CA ALA A 59 -1.27 11.44 -17.71
C ALA A 59 -2.04 10.61 -16.68
N HIS A 60 -3.29 11.01 -16.43
CA HIS A 60 -4.21 10.29 -15.56
C HIS A 60 -5.62 10.29 -16.17
N ASP A 61 -6.33 9.17 -16.03
CA ASP A 61 -7.72 9.00 -16.48
C ASP A 61 -8.64 8.89 -15.26
N VAL A 62 -9.29 10.02 -14.93
CA VAL A 62 -10.18 10.11 -13.76
C VAL A 62 -11.34 9.13 -13.88
N GLY A 63 -11.90 8.94 -15.08
CA GLY A 63 -13.02 8.03 -15.29
C GLY A 63 -12.61 6.57 -15.06
N ALA A 64 -11.41 6.19 -15.52
CA ALA A 64 -10.86 4.88 -15.22
C ALA A 64 -10.58 4.69 -13.71
N CYS A 65 -10.09 5.72 -13.03
CA CYS A 65 -9.86 5.70 -11.58
C CYS A 65 -11.18 5.56 -10.79
N GLU A 66 -12.20 6.35 -11.12
CA GLU A 66 -13.52 6.28 -10.49
C GLU A 66 -14.18 4.91 -10.73
N GLN A 67 -14.04 4.38 -11.95
CA GLN A 67 -14.51 3.04 -12.25
C GLN A 67 -13.77 1.98 -11.42
N ALA A 68 -12.44 2.05 -11.33
CA ALA A 68 -11.66 1.12 -10.52
C ALA A 68 -12.03 1.18 -9.03
N THR A 69 -12.17 2.38 -8.46
CA THR A 69 -12.57 2.57 -7.05
C THR A 69 -13.99 2.11 -6.77
N SER A 70 -14.91 2.21 -7.74
CA SER A 70 -16.26 1.62 -7.59
C SER A 70 -16.25 0.10 -7.45
N VAL A 71 -15.30 -0.59 -8.09
CA VAL A 71 -15.11 -2.04 -7.96
C VAL A 71 -14.51 -2.40 -6.59
N LEU A 72 -13.68 -1.52 -6.02
CA LEU A 72 -13.13 -1.74 -4.68
C LEU A 72 -14.24 -1.91 -3.64
N GLY A 73 -15.36 -1.17 -3.74
CA GLY A 73 -16.47 -1.36 -2.82
C GLY A 73 -17.08 -2.76 -2.84
N VAL A 74 -17.12 -3.40 -4.01
CA VAL A 74 -17.60 -4.78 -4.15
C VAL A 74 -16.59 -5.78 -3.60
N LEU A 75 -15.29 -5.52 -3.75
CA LEU A 75 -14.22 -6.42 -3.34
C LEU A 75 -13.91 -6.32 -1.84
N PHE A 76 -13.90 -5.10 -1.31
CA PHE A 76 -13.43 -4.76 0.03
C PHE A 76 -14.55 -4.35 1.00
N GLY A 77 -15.79 -4.17 0.52
CA GLY A 77 -16.98 -3.90 1.35
C GLY A 77 -17.47 -5.10 2.18
N LYS A 78 -16.55 -5.96 2.61
CA LYS A 78 -16.87 -7.11 3.46
C LYS A 78 -16.70 -6.72 4.92
N GLY A 79 -17.75 -6.97 5.71
CA GLY A 79 -17.71 -6.78 7.16
C GLY A 79 -18.79 -5.84 7.66
N GLU A 80 -18.56 -5.29 8.84
CA GLU A 80 -19.39 -4.24 9.43
C GLU A 80 -18.83 -2.87 9.08
N PHE A 81 -19.64 -2.06 8.41
CA PHE A 81 -19.30 -0.68 8.07
C PHE A 81 -19.36 0.23 9.32
N SER A 82 -18.30 0.99 9.56
CA SER A 82 -18.21 1.96 10.66
C SER A 82 -18.20 3.40 10.12
N GLN A 83 -19.32 4.11 10.28
CA GLN A 83 -19.43 5.51 9.82
C GLN A 83 -18.35 6.42 10.44
N ALA A 84 -18.06 6.26 11.73
CA ALA A 84 -17.06 7.11 12.39
C ALA A 84 -15.64 6.92 11.82
N ARG A 85 -15.30 5.69 11.40
CA ARG A 85 -14.01 5.40 10.76
C ARG A 85 -14.01 5.80 9.29
N ALA A 86 -15.14 5.68 8.60
CA ALA A 86 -15.34 6.22 7.26
C ALA A 86 -15.07 7.73 7.24
N ASP A 87 -15.63 8.47 8.19
CA ASP A 87 -15.43 9.93 8.27
C ASP A 87 -13.97 10.30 8.55
N LEU A 88 -13.28 9.55 9.42
CA LEU A 88 -11.84 9.71 9.68
C LEU A 88 -11.01 9.46 8.41
N CYS A 89 -11.24 8.32 7.74
CA CYS A 89 -10.60 7.97 6.47
C CYS A 89 -10.78 9.07 5.42
N LEU A 90 -12.01 9.52 5.19
CA LEU A 90 -12.26 10.57 4.18
C LEU A 90 -11.60 11.90 4.56
N SER A 91 -11.45 12.20 5.84
CA SER A 91 -10.75 13.40 6.32
C SER A 91 -9.24 13.30 6.12
N GLU A 92 -8.63 12.17 6.48
CA GLU A 92 -7.19 11.94 6.27
C GLU A 92 -6.86 11.87 4.78
N LEU A 93 -7.71 11.23 3.98
CA LEU A 93 -7.52 11.15 2.53
C LEU A 93 -7.65 12.52 1.84
N GLN A 94 -8.45 13.44 2.40
CA GLN A 94 -8.47 14.83 1.95
C GLN A 94 -7.18 15.59 2.29
N ALA A 95 -6.51 15.24 3.39
CA ALA A 95 -5.23 15.80 3.78
C ALA A 95 -4.04 15.13 3.09
N TRP A 96 -4.21 13.89 2.62
CA TRP A 96 -3.18 13.07 1.98
C TRP A 96 -2.49 13.80 0.83
N ASP A 97 -1.18 13.62 0.76
CA ASP A 97 -0.31 14.10 -0.29
C ASP A 97 0.42 12.94 -0.97
N CYS A 98 1.06 13.23 -2.09
CA CYS A 98 1.63 12.22 -2.97
C CYS A 98 2.95 11.62 -2.46
N SER A 99 3.45 12.04 -1.30
CA SER A 99 4.71 11.56 -0.76
C SER A 99 4.56 10.28 0.06
N GLU A 100 3.35 10.00 0.53
CA GLU A 100 2.99 8.78 1.26
C GLU A 100 2.41 7.78 0.24
N GLY A 101 3.21 6.80 -0.18
CA GLY A 101 2.87 5.90 -1.31
C GLY A 101 1.62 5.03 -1.08
N ASP A 102 1.28 4.78 0.18
CA ASP A 102 0.06 4.09 0.58
C ASP A 102 -0.95 5.11 1.13
N GLY A 103 -2.23 4.95 0.80
CA GLY A 103 -3.28 5.82 1.36
C GLY A 103 -3.35 5.74 2.89
N PRO A 104 -4.13 6.62 3.56
CA PRO A 104 -4.15 6.64 5.02
C PRO A 104 -4.61 5.31 5.64
N ASP A 105 -3.86 4.80 6.62
CA ASP A 105 -4.14 3.55 7.36
C ASP A 105 -5.56 3.48 7.95
N SER A 106 -6.19 4.64 8.22
CA SER A 106 -7.55 4.69 8.73
C SER A 106 -8.59 4.16 7.74
N CYS A 107 -8.31 4.21 6.44
CA CYS A 107 -9.19 3.71 5.39
C CYS A 107 -9.33 2.18 5.41
N ASP A 108 -8.28 1.47 5.80
CA ASP A 108 -8.32 0.02 6.00
C ASP A 108 -9.14 -0.41 7.23
N ARG A 109 -9.63 0.56 8.02
CA ARG A 109 -10.42 0.30 9.24
C ARG A 109 -11.90 0.60 9.06
N VAL A 110 -12.32 1.11 7.90
CA VAL A 110 -13.72 1.48 7.62
C VAL A 110 -14.64 0.27 7.71
N PHE A 111 -14.17 -0.86 7.20
CA PHE A 111 -14.82 -2.16 7.35
C PHE A 111 -14.07 -2.96 8.40
N GLN A 112 -14.82 -3.64 9.27
CA GLN A 112 -14.25 -4.57 10.22
C GLN A 112 -14.89 -5.94 10.04
N GLY A 113 -14.05 -6.97 10.02
CA GLY A 113 -14.52 -8.33 10.11
C GLY A 113 -15.26 -8.59 11.42
N LYS A 114 -16.08 -9.64 11.43
CA LYS A 114 -16.85 -10.05 12.61
C LYS A 114 -16.23 -11.25 13.32
N VAL A 115 -15.26 -11.91 12.68
CA VAL A 115 -14.64 -13.12 13.19
C VAL A 115 -13.52 -12.75 14.16
N GLY A 116 -13.71 -13.02 15.45
CA GLY A 116 -12.67 -12.78 16.45
C GLY A 116 -11.40 -13.61 16.21
N PRO A 117 -10.27 -13.25 16.87
CA PRO A 117 -9.04 -14.03 16.81
C PRO A 117 -9.28 -15.52 17.13
N GLY A 118 -8.65 -16.41 16.36
CA GLY A 118 -8.84 -17.85 16.43
C GLY A 118 -10.08 -18.39 15.68
N GLY A 119 -10.95 -17.52 15.18
CA GLY A 119 -12.11 -17.92 14.36
C GLY A 119 -11.73 -18.21 12.91
N ALA A 120 -12.58 -18.97 12.21
CA ALA A 120 -12.37 -19.33 10.81
C ALA A 120 -12.65 -18.16 9.85
N CYS A 121 -11.82 -18.00 8.83
CA CYS A 121 -11.91 -16.92 7.85
C CYS A 121 -11.60 -17.39 6.43
N ASP A 122 -12.15 -16.66 5.44
CA ASP A 122 -11.89 -16.85 4.01
C ASP A 122 -11.02 -15.73 3.44
N THR A 123 -10.85 -14.62 4.15
CA THR A 123 -9.95 -13.50 3.85
C THR A 123 -9.63 -12.75 5.15
N SER A 124 -8.55 -11.96 5.18
CA SER A 124 -8.22 -11.12 6.35
C SER A 124 -9.32 -10.12 6.71
N MET A 125 -10.18 -9.75 5.76
CA MET A 125 -11.30 -8.84 5.98
C MET A 125 -12.43 -9.48 6.81
N ASP A 126 -12.51 -10.80 6.88
CA ASP A 126 -13.51 -11.47 7.73
C ASP A 126 -13.15 -11.34 9.21
N CYS A 127 -11.87 -11.07 9.51
CA CYS A 127 -11.32 -11.00 10.84
C CYS A 127 -11.57 -9.65 11.52
N ALA A 128 -12.08 -9.70 12.75
CA ALA A 128 -12.25 -8.54 13.60
C ALA A 128 -10.87 -8.02 14.03
N ARG A 129 -10.57 -6.78 13.65
CA ARG A 129 -9.30 -6.13 14.00
C ARG A 129 -9.22 -5.90 15.51
N PRO A 130 -8.10 -6.24 16.17
CA PRO A 130 -7.92 -5.99 17.60
C PRO A 130 -7.84 -4.47 17.89
N ALA A 131 -7.88 -4.11 19.18
CA ALA A 131 -7.67 -2.72 19.59
C ALA A 131 -6.24 -2.22 19.29
N GLU A 132 -5.27 -3.12 19.37
CA GLU A 132 -3.84 -2.88 19.10
C GLU A 132 -3.30 -3.98 18.18
N GLY A 133 -2.43 -3.61 17.23
CA GLY A 133 -1.88 -4.52 16.23
C GLY A 133 -2.80 -4.75 15.02
N ASP A 134 -2.48 -5.79 14.26
CA ASP A 134 -3.18 -6.17 13.04
C ASP A 134 -3.84 -7.54 13.15
N VAL A 135 -4.65 -7.89 12.16
CA VAL A 135 -5.25 -9.22 12.04
C VAL A 135 -5.16 -9.70 10.60
N THR A 136 -4.74 -10.94 10.43
CA THR A 136 -4.57 -11.58 9.12
C THR A 136 -5.26 -12.93 9.14
N CYS A 137 -5.94 -13.28 8.05
CA CYS A 137 -6.46 -14.61 7.85
C CYS A 137 -5.32 -15.54 7.42
N TYR A 138 -4.92 -16.42 8.33
CA TYR A 138 -3.78 -17.30 8.11
C TYR A 138 -4.23 -18.68 7.66
N TYR A 139 -3.72 -19.14 6.51
CA TYR A 139 -3.97 -20.48 5.99
C TYR A 139 -2.86 -21.41 6.44
N THR A 140 -3.22 -22.43 7.23
CA THR A 140 -2.34 -23.56 7.46
C THR A 140 -2.48 -24.51 6.26
N PHE A 141 -1.53 -24.44 5.33
CA PHE A 141 -1.39 -25.46 4.29
C PHE A 141 -0.81 -26.73 4.94
N ALA A 142 -1.63 -27.45 5.69
CA ALA A 142 -1.29 -28.82 6.04
C ALA A 142 -1.18 -29.61 4.72
N GLU A 143 -0.04 -30.27 4.50
CA GLU A 143 0.21 -31.06 3.29
C GLU A 143 -1.02 -31.96 2.99
N GLY A 144 -1.69 -31.70 1.87
CA GLY A 144 -2.86 -32.47 1.42
C GLY A 144 -4.25 -31.86 1.67
N SER A 145 -4.36 -30.66 2.27
CA SER A 145 -5.64 -29.94 2.35
C SER A 145 -5.81 -28.99 1.17
N GLU A 146 -6.64 -29.35 0.19
CA GLU A 146 -6.97 -28.47 -0.95
C GLU A 146 -7.86 -27.28 -0.56
N ASN A 147 -8.40 -27.23 0.66
CA ASN A 147 -9.27 -26.17 1.17
C ASN A 147 -9.04 -25.94 2.68
N GLY A 148 -7.81 -25.66 3.10
CA GLY A 148 -7.56 -25.27 4.49
C GLY A 148 -8.41 -24.04 4.83
N ALA A 149 -9.31 -24.15 5.79
CA ALA A 149 -10.00 -22.98 6.33
C ALA A 149 -8.96 -22.07 6.99
N GLY A 150 -8.97 -20.78 6.65
CA GLY A 150 -8.10 -19.81 7.29
C GLY A 150 -8.50 -19.61 8.75
N VAL A 151 -7.58 -19.12 9.57
CA VAL A 151 -7.85 -18.73 10.96
C VAL A 151 -7.39 -17.30 11.18
N CYS A 152 -8.24 -16.48 11.79
CA CYS A 152 -7.90 -15.11 12.15
C CYS A 152 -6.78 -15.09 13.19
N LYS A 153 -5.61 -14.60 12.81
CA LYS A 153 -4.45 -14.45 13.68
C LYS A 153 -4.16 -12.98 13.90
N THR A 154 -3.86 -12.60 15.13
CA THR A 154 -3.51 -11.23 15.48
C THR A 154 -2.02 -11.02 15.43
N THR A 155 -1.57 -9.94 14.84
CA THR A 155 -0.17 -9.51 14.87
C THR A 155 -0.05 -8.42 15.92
N PRO A 156 0.39 -8.74 17.16
CA PRO A 156 0.66 -7.70 18.13
C PRO A 156 1.82 -6.84 17.64
N LYS A 157 1.84 -5.58 18.07
CA LYS A 157 2.99 -4.71 17.83
C LYS A 157 4.22 -5.35 18.50
N PRO A 158 5.36 -5.49 17.81
CA PRO A 158 6.56 -6.08 18.41
C PRO A 158 7.05 -5.25 19.59
N ALA A 159 7.61 -5.92 20.59
CA ALA A 159 8.17 -5.30 21.78
C ALA A 159 9.56 -5.87 22.10
N ALA A 160 10.43 -5.04 22.66
CA ALA A 160 11.75 -5.46 23.11
C ALA A 160 11.66 -6.63 24.10
N GLY A 161 12.48 -7.65 23.89
CA GLY A 161 12.53 -8.89 24.68
C GLY A 161 11.61 -10.01 24.19
N GLN A 162 10.72 -9.76 23.21
CA GLN A 162 9.97 -10.82 22.57
C GLN A 162 10.86 -11.65 21.63
N PRO A 163 10.55 -12.93 21.36
CA PRO A 163 11.28 -13.73 20.38
C PRO A 163 11.28 -13.09 18.99
N CYS A 164 12.37 -13.28 18.25
CA CYS A 164 12.43 -12.91 16.85
C CYS A 164 11.51 -13.78 16.02
N GLY A 165 10.52 -13.16 15.38
CA GLY A 165 9.55 -13.88 14.58
C GLY A 165 8.65 -14.77 15.42
N SER A 166 7.48 -15.04 14.86
CA SER A 166 6.65 -16.13 15.35
C SER A 166 7.06 -17.42 14.63
N SER A 167 7.30 -18.52 15.34
CA SER A 167 7.52 -19.80 14.67
C SER A 167 6.30 -20.14 13.79
N TYR A 168 6.54 -20.27 12.48
CA TYR A 168 5.54 -20.42 11.41
C TYR A 168 4.47 -21.51 11.64
N SER A 169 4.70 -22.46 12.54
CA SER A 169 3.86 -23.66 12.69
C SER A 169 2.89 -23.65 13.87
N THR A 170 3.06 -22.80 14.89
CA THR A 170 2.20 -22.87 16.10
C THR A 170 1.73 -21.54 16.66
N ALA A 171 2.33 -20.42 16.26
CA ALA A 171 1.95 -19.13 16.81
C ALA A 171 0.60 -18.64 16.24
N THR A 172 -0.27 -18.20 17.13
CA THR A 172 -1.50 -17.43 16.83
C THR A 172 -1.20 -16.01 16.35
N GLU A 173 0.09 -15.65 16.26
CA GLU A 173 0.58 -14.31 16.00
C GLU A 173 1.72 -14.39 14.99
N TYR A 174 1.86 -13.39 14.12
CA TYR A 174 2.99 -13.23 13.19
C TYR A 174 3.48 -11.79 13.25
N PHE A 175 4.72 -11.56 13.64
CA PHE A 175 5.34 -10.24 13.65
C PHE A 175 6.82 -10.35 13.28
N THR A 176 7.38 -9.29 12.73
CA THR A 176 8.83 -9.09 12.66
C THR A 176 9.22 -7.99 13.64
N CYS A 177 10.45 -8.02 14.16
CA CYS A 177 10.88 -6.95 15.06
C CYS A 177 10.89 -5.61 14.32
N GLU A 178 11.18 -5.66 13.02
CA GLU A 178 11.33 -4.56 12.09
C GLU A 178 10.00 -3.85 11.76
N ASP A 179 8.85 -4.45 12.12
CA ASP A 179 7.54 -3.77 12.05
C ASP A 179 7.48 -2.55 13.00
N ASP A 180 8.36 -2.49 14.03
CA ASP A 180 8.65 -1.25 14.76
C ASP A 180 10.06 -0.75 14.41
N PRO A 181 10.21 0.45 13.84
CA PRO A 181 11.50 0.98 13.39
C PRO A 181 12.48 1.24 14.54
N SER A 182 12.07 1.15 15.80
CA SER A 182 12.96 1.22 16.97
C SER A 182 13.53 -0.12 17.39
N LEU A 183 13.13 -1.23 16.76
CA LEU A 183 13.55 -2.58 17.10
C LEU A 183 14.32 -3.25 15.94
N TYR A 184 15.10 -4.28 16.28
CA TYR A 184 15.74 -5.20 15.34
C TYR A 184 15.76 -6.62 15.94
N CYS A 185 15.85 -7.65 15.10
CA CYS A 185 16.07 -9.00 15.57
C CYS A 185 17.55 -9.29 15.88
N ASP A 186 17.86 -9.61 17.14
CA ASP A 186 19.18 -10.14 17.49
C ASP A 186 19.24 -11.64 17.18
N TRP A 187 19.88 -12.01 16.07
CA TRP A 187 19.99 -13.40 15.59
C TRP A 187 20.80 -14.33 16.50
N GLN A 188 21.59 -13.81 17.45
CA GLN A 188 22.32 -14.64 18.40
C GLN A 188 21.44 -15.05 19.57
N THR A 189 20.56 -14.15 20.01
CA THR A 189 19.67 -14.36 21.14
C THR A 189 18.23 -14.67 20.74
N GLU A 190 17.93 -14.58 19.44
CA GLU A 190 16.61 -14.75 18.82
C GLU A 190 15.53 -13.92 19.54
N VAL A 191 15.85 -12.67 19.92
CA VAL A 191 14.91 -11.73 20.53
C VAL A 191 14.96 -10.35 19.89
N CYS A 192 13.81 -9.68 19.83
CA CYS A 192 13.71 -8.28 19.44
C CYS A 192 14.42 -7.40 20.46
N LYS A 193 15.31 -6.53 20.00
CA LYS A 193 16.02 -5.55 20.82
C LYS A 193 15.83 -4.15 20.29
N THR A 194 15.97 -3.16 21.17
CA THR A 194 15.98 -1.75 20.75
C THR A 194 17.22 -1.46 19.94
N ARG A 195 17.04 -0.77 18.82
CA ARG A 195 18.13 -0.30 17.98
C ARG A 195 19.07 0.63 18.74
N LEU A 196 20.36 0.47 18.47
CA LEU A 196 21.46 1.16 19.10
C LEU A 196 21.54 2.61 18.59
N PRO A 197 21.78 3.59 19.48
CA PRO A 197 21.95 4.98 19.09
C PRO A 197 23.29 5.19 18.37
N ILE A 198 23.38 6.29 17.63
CA ILE A 198 24.63 6.73 16.97
C ILE A 198 25.78 6.79 18.00
N GLY A 199 26.94 6.27 17.61
CA GLY A 199 28.16 6.16 18.41
C GLY A 199 28.29 4.86 19.21
N SER A 200 27.23 4.04 19.28
CA SER A 200 27.29 2.75 19.97
C SER A 200 28.02 1.70 19.12
N PRO A 201 28.74 0.74 19.75
CA PRO A 201 29.34 -0.37 19.02
C PRO A 201 28.25 -1.26 18.41
N CYS A 202 28.49 -1.79 17.22
CA CYS A 202 27.52 -2.59 16.47
C CYS A 202 28.23 -3.74 15.74
N GLU A 203 27.49 -4.72 15.24
CA GLU A 203 28.05 -5.79 14.41
C GLU A 203 27.47 -5.80 12.99
N LEU A 204 26.19 -5.49 12.83
CA LEU A 204 25.44 -5.54 11.57
C LEU A 204 24.38 -4.42 11.48
N ASP A 205 23.12 -4.75 11.75
CA ASP A 205 21.93 -3.93 11.49
C ASP A 205 21.27 -3.45 12.78
N GLU A 206 22.02 -3.42 13.89
CA GLU A 206 21.47 -3.06 15.20
C GLU A 206 21.24 -1.55 15.33
N CYS A 207 21.76 -0.72 14.42
CA CYS A 207 21.71 0.73 14.52
C CYS A 207 20.30 1.30 14.28
N ALA A 208 20.02 2.48 14.85
CA ALA A 208 18.79 3.23 14.57
C ALA A 208 18.59 3.45 13.05
N VAL A 209 17.34 3.59 12.57
CA VAL A 209 17.02 3.71 11.12
C VAL A 209 17.82 4.81 10.40
N ALA A 210 18.11 5.91 11.09
CA ALA A 210 18.93 7.01 10.56
C ALA A 210 20.46 6.77 10.71
N ALA A 211 20.89 5.54 10.94
CA ALA A 211 22.28 5.15 11.17
C ALA A 211 22.61 3.78 10.56
N THR A 212 23.88 3.57 10.25
CA THR A 212 24.41 2.31 9.73
C THR A 212 25.60 1.85 10.57
N CYS A 213 25.85 0.55 10.63
CA CYS A 213 27.04 0.03 11.29
C CYS A 213 28.24 0.16 10.37
N SER A 214 29.14 1.10 10.68
CA SER A 214 30.35 1.34 9.88
C SER A 214 31.60 0.90 10.62
N PHE A 215 32.59 0.44 9.86
CA PHE A 215 33.94 0.20 10.36
C PHE A 215 34.69 1.52 10.51
N ASP A 216 35.50 1.63 11.56
CA ASP A 216 36.50 2.68 11.72
C ASP A 216 37.89 2.22 11.24
N ASP A 217 38.83 3.15 11.10
CA ASP A 217 40.20 2.87 10.67
C ASP A 217 40.99 1.96 11.65
N ALA A 218 40.52 1.85 12.89
CA ALA A 218 41.09 0.99 13.92
C ALA A 218 40.47 -0.43 13.90
N GLY A 219 39.54 -0.72 12.99
CA GLY A 219 38.83 -1.99 12.87
C GLY A 219 37.68 -2.16 13.88
N GLY A 220 37.36 -1.12 14.66
CA GLY A 220 36.14 -1.05 15.44
C GLY A 220 34.92 -0.86 14.54
N LYS A 221 33.74 -1.25 15.04
CA LYS A 221 32.46 -0.99 14.39
C LYS A 221 31.61 -0.11 15.29
N SER A 222 30.98 0.90 14.71
CA SER A 222 30.03 1.74 15.45
C SER A 222 28.90 2.24 14.57
N CYS A 223 27.76 2.52 15.20
CA CYS A 223 26.63 3.14 14.55
C CYS A 223 26.99 4.56 14.16
N VAL A 224 27.07 4.84 12.87
CA VAL A 224 27.32 6.17 12.33
C VAL A 224 26.04 6.70 11.69
N ALA A 225 25.79 8.00 11.82
CA ALA A 225 24.65 8.63 11.17
C ALA A 225 24.74 8.43 9.65
N SER A 226 23.60 8.12 9.01
CA SER A 226 23.53 8.05 7.55
C SER A 226 23.84 9.42 6.95
N THR A 227 24.55 9.42 5.82
CA THR A 227 24.99 10.66 5.17
C THR A 227 23.81 11.34 4.45
N PRO A 228 23.54 12.64 4.69
CA PRO A 228 22.49 13.36 4.00
C PRO A 228 22.82 13.55 2.51
N ILE A 229 21.81 13.84 1.68
CA ILE A 229 21.98 14.19 0.26
C ILE A 229 23.03 15.30 0.10
N GLY A 230 23.97 15.10 -0.83
CA GLY A 230 25.13 15.95 -1.08
C GLY A 230 26.35 15.68 -0.20
N GLY A 231 26.20 14.87 0.86
CA GLY A 231 27.30 14.47 1.74
C GLY A 231 28.17 13.37 1.13
N ASP A 232 29.33 13.11 1.76
CA ASP A 232 30.28 12.08 1.31
C ASP A 232 29.86 10.66 1.73
N CYS A 233 29.80 9.75 0.76
CA CYS A 233 29.36 8.37 0.97
C CYS A 233 30.46 7.35 0.72
N SER A 234 31.73 7.75 0.65
CA SER A 234 32.84 6.85 0.35
C SER A 234 32.95 5.69 1.36
N ASN A 235 32.54 5.92 2.61
CA ASN A 235 32.66 4.95 3.71
C ASN A 235 31.36 4.77 4.50
N VAL A 236 30.26 5.44 4.12
CA VAL A 236 29.02 5.48 4.90
C VAL A 236 27.81 5.45 3.97
N SER A 237 26.76 4.74 4.39
CA SER A 237 25.48 4.68 3.69
C SER A 237 24.79 6.05 3.67
N CYS A 238 24.07 6.32 2.59
CA CYS A 238 23.21 7.48 2.48
C CYS A 238 21.93 7.32 3.31
N VAL A 239 21.22 8.42 3.53
CA VAL A 239 19.82 8.39 4.01
C VAL A 239 18.94 7.57 3.06
N GLU A 240 17.81 7.07 3.58
CA GLU A 240 16.93 6.09 2.91
C GLU A 240 16.47 6.51 1.50
N ASP A 241 16.26 7.82 1.27
CA ASP A 241 15.82 8.38 -0.01
C ASP A 241 16.99 8.77 -0.95
N ALA A 242 18.19 8.23 -0.70
CA ALA A 242 19.40 8.55 -1.45
C ALA A 242 20.29 7.34 -1.72
N TYR A 243 21.08 7.43 -2.78
CA TYR A 243 22.10 6.45 -3.15
C TYR A 243 23.49 7.09 -3.23
N CYS A 244 24.53 6.27 -3.07
CA CYS A 244 25.91 6.74 -3.23
C CYS A 244 26.32 6.72 -4.70
N ASP A 245 26.41 7.90 -5.32
CA ASP A 245 26.89 8.03 -6.68
C ASP A 245 28.40 7.72 -6.74
N GLN A 246 28.74 6.60 -7.38
CA GLN A 246 30.11 6.07 -7.40
C GLN A 246 31.11 7.00 -8.11
N THR A 247 30.63 7.91 -8.96
CA THR A 247 31.50 8.85 -9.70
C THR A 247 31.89 10.04 -8.83
N SER A 248 30.92 10.65 -8.16
CA SER A 248 31.14 11.82 -7.31
C SER A 248 31.46 11.47 -5.86
N GLN A 249 31.23 10.22 -5.45
CA GLN A 249 31.28 9.76 -4.06
C GLN A 249 30.39 10.60 -3.13
N LYS A 250 29.25 11.06 -3.66
CA LYS A 250 28.24 11.82 -2.92
C LYS A 250 26.91 11.11 -2.86
N CYS A 251 26.18 11.31 -1.76
CA CYS A 251 24.78 10.91 -1.69
C CYS A 251 23.96 11.76 -2.65
N VAL A 252 23.24 11.10 -3.56
CA VAL A 252 22.32 11.73 -4.51
C VAL A 252 20.94 11.19 -4.22
N LYS A 253 19.92 12.06 -4.33
CA LYS A 253 18.53 11.63 -4.17
C LYS A 253 18.21 10.48 -5.14
N LEU A 254 17.46 9.48 -4.68
CA LEU A 254 16.89 8.47 -5.56
C LEU A 254 16.05 9.13 -6.66
N LYS A 255 16.15 8.59 -7.86
CA LYS A 255 15.45 9.04 -9.05
C LYS A 255 14.04 8.48 -9.05
N GLY A 256 13.08 9.34 -9.36
CA GLY A 256 11.69 8.97 -9.50
C GLY A 256 11.45 8.19 -10.79
N ALA A 257 10.30 7.54 -10.85
CA ALA A 257 9.92 6.75 -12.01
C ALA A 257 9.88 7.61 -13.30
N GLY A 258 10.43 7.09 -14.39
CA GLY A 258 10.54 7.73 -15.71
C GLY A 258 11.86 8.47 -15.94
N GLU A 259 12.63 8.76 -14.89
CA GLU A 259 13.96 9.37 -15.00
C GLU A 259 15.00 8.37 -15.53
N PRO A 260 16.04 8.82 -16.26
CA PRO A 260 17.06 7.94 -16.80
C PRO A 260 17.94 7.35 -15.70
N CYS A 261 18.25 6.07 -15.81
CA CYS A 261 19.10 5.34 -14.86
C CYS A 261 20.10 4.45 -15.58
N SER A 262 21.20 4.14 -14.92
CA SER A 262 22.17 3.13 -15.38
C SER A 262 22.26 1.92 -14.44
N SER A 263 21.65 2.01 -13.27
CA SER A 263 21.68 1.03 -12.19
C SER A 263 20.39 1.10 -11.39
N PHE A 264 19.95 -0.04 -10.84
CA PHE A 264 18.77 -0.10 -9.99
C PHE A 264 18.92 0.71 -8.69
N PHE A 265 20.13 0.89 -8.18
CA PHE A 265 20.39 1.70 -6.98
C PHE A 265 20.10 3.19 -7.19
N GLU A 266 19.99 3.65 -8.43
CA GLU A 266 19.68 5.06 -8.70
C GLU A 266 18.20 5.37 -8.53
N CYS A 267 17.33 4.36 -8.45
CA CYS A 267 15.88 4.51 -8.56
C CYS A 267 15.17 4.25 -7.23
N ASP A 268 14.10 4.98 -6.97
CA ASP A 268 13.10 4.65 -5.94
C ASP A 268 12.18 3.52 -6.44
N GLY A 269 12.77 2.32 -6.57
CA GLY A 269 12.18 1.17 -7.25
C GLY A 269 13.24 0.34 -7.97
N PHE A 270 13.12 0.20 -9.29
CA PHE A 270 14.12 -0.49 -10.11
C PHE A 270 14.41 0.22 -11.43
N CYS A 271 15.58 -0.02 -11.99
CA CYS A 271 15.95 0.49 -13.32
C CYS A 271 15.57 -0.54 -14.38
N ASP A 272 14.63 -0.21 -15.27
CA ASP A 272 14.29 -1.05 -16.41
C ASP A 272 15.45 -1.06 -17.41
N SER A 273 16.03 -2.24 -17.63
CA SER A 273 17.17 -2.43 -18.52
C SER A 273 16.84 -2.21 -20.00
N ASP A 274 15.58 -2.33 -20.40
CA ASP A 274 15.17 -2.20 -21.78
C ASP A 274 14.96 -0.72 -22.16
N THR A 275 14.42 0.08 -21.25
CA THR A 275 14.19 1.52 -21.47
C THR A 275 15.27 2.43 -20.90
N GLY A 276 16.11 1.93 -19.98
CA GLY A 276 17.10 2.71 -19.25
C GLY A 276 16.46 3.77 -18.34
N LYS A 277 15.29 3.46 -17.78
CA LYS A 277 14.51 4.39 -16.94
C LYS A 277 14.08 3.74 -15.64
N CYS A 278 13.94 4.56 -14.61
CA CYS A 278 13.41 4.10 -13.34
C CYS A 278 11.94 3.72 -13.49
N GLU A 279 11.56 2.57 -12.96
CA GLU A 279 10.18 2.20 -12.68
C GLU A 279 9.94 2.38 -11.18
N GLY A 280 8.76 2.90 -10.83
CA GLY A 280 8.43 3.12 -9.43
C GLY A 280 8.37 1.78 -8.71
N SER A 281 8.73 1.77 -7.43
CA SER A 281 8.31 0.71 -6.52
C SER A 281 6.80 0.52 -6.72
N SER A 282 6.38 -0.67 -7.13
CA SER A 282 4.99 -1.00 -7.45
C SER A 282 4.09 -1.07 -6.21
N SER A 283 4.47 -0.36 -5.15
CA SER A 283 3.64 -0.01 -3.99
C SER A 283 2.28 0.44 -4.53
N PHE A 284 1.25 -0.23 -4.05
CA PHE A 284 0.13 -0.63 -4.87
C PHE A 284 -0.67 0.55 -5.47
N GLY A 285 -1.02 0.42 -6.75
CA GLY A 285 -2.38 0.74 -7.19
C GLY A 285 -2.65 2.12 -7.77
N VAL A 286 -1.68 3.02 -7.86
CA VAL A 286 -1.87 4.27 -8.62
C VAL A 286 -1.18 4.20 -9.97
N SER A 287 -1.81 3.48 -10.91
CA SER A 287 -1.38 3.53 -12.31
C SER A 287 -1.63 4.94 -12.86
N CYS A 288 -0.70 5.87 -12.64
CA CYS A 288 -0.51 6.99 -13.54
C CYS A 288 -0.16 6.38 -14.91
N VAL A 289 -1.19 6.14 -15.73
CA VAL A 289 -1.05 5.42 -17.00
C VAL A 289 -0.17 6.26 -17.92
N THR A 290 1.03 5.78 -18.21
CA THR A 290 1.79 6.23 -19.37
C THR A 290 1.10 5.65 -20.61
N ARG A 291 0.16 6.38 -21.21
CA ARG A 291 -0.28 6.04 -22.57
C ARG A 291 0.92 6.26 -23.50
N GLY A 292 1.54 5.17 -23.93
CA GLY A 292 2.48 5.13 -25.05
C GLY A 292 1.77 5.39 -26.38
#